data_AF-A0A6B8TBP9-F1
#
_entry.id   AF-A0A6B8TBP9-F1
#
_cell.length_a   1.000
_cell.length_b   1.000
_cell.length_c   1.000
_cell.angle_alpha   90.00
_cell.angle_beta   90.00
_cell.angle_gamma   90.00
#
_symmetry.space_group_name_H-M   'P 1'
#
loop_
_entity.id
_entity.type
_entity.pdbx_description
1 polymer ?
#
loop_
_entity_poly.entity_id
_entity_poly.type
_entity_poly.pdbx_seq_one_letter_code
_entity_poly.pdbx_strand_id
1 'polypeptide(L)'
;MRKTFLTIITLFTTTIAVNAQSEKISVGILPTNGANGQITKETVMVTEELSNAFLKTNRFSIVDRSKMESLKRERELQKTEDFLDGSVISQSKSIGAKYLISSVLSDYVNTGDKCQFLISIKAIDVETGEIIASENLTPKSGGFGNTLLSGVVNAALETEGSLTSQEKAFKKTLDKMSPQIEEFVLKNFPVEFAIVEEQDKGKLLVSGGSSSGVKKGNILKVYEETMINVNGKELKRKKDVAELKVEKVEDENFSTCSIKSGDKLLKEKISTNANLKVTFKQ
;
A
#
# COMPACT_ATOMS: atom_id res chain seq x y z
N MET A 1 70.17 13.50 20.02
CA MET A 1 68.80 13.83 20.50
C MET A 1 67.83 13.67 19.32
N ARG A 2 67.08 12.57 19.28
CA ARG A 2 66.10 12.25 18.23
C ARG A 2 64.71 12.63 18.75
N LYS A 3 63.95 13.44 18.01
CA LYS A 3 62.52 13.69 18.26
C LYS A 3 61.72 12.98 17.16
N THR A 4 61.09 11.86 17.52
CA THR A 4 60.10 11.18 16.70
C THR A 4 58.74 11.83 16.96
N PHE A 5 58.14 12.39 15.92
CA PHE A 5 56.76 12.92 15.94
C PHE A 5 55.79 11.73 15.84
N LEU A 6 55.00 11.50 16.89
CA LEU A 6 53.96 10.50 16.93
C LEU A 6 52.68 11.13 16.36
N THR A 7 52.31 10.76 15.13
CA THR A 7 51.06 11.23 14.50
C THR A 7 49.97 10.21 14.83
N ILE A 8 49.07 10.57 15.74
CA ILE A 8 47.86 9.78 16.06
C ILE A 8 46.82 10.13 15.00
N ILE A 9 46.59 9.20 14.06
CA ILE A 9 45.46 9.24 13.13
C ILE A 9 44.26 8.63 13.85
N THR A 10 43.37 9.48 14.37
CA THR A 10 42.08 9.06 14.91
C THR A 10 41.12 8.83 13.75
N LEU A 11 40.88 7.56 13.41
CA LEU A 11 39.93 7.13 12.41
C LEU A 11 38.50 7.35 12.95
N PHE A 12 37.88 8.46 12.55
CA PHE A 12 36.46 8.73 12.80
C PHE A 12 35.64 7.87 11.85
N THR A 13 35.33 6.64 12.24
CA THR A 13 34.33 5.82 11.55
C THR A 13 32.95 6.38 11.87
N THR A 14 32.44 7.29 11.05
CA THR A 14 31.02 7.64 11.02
C THR A 14 30.25 6.40 10.55
N THR A 15 29.67 5.67 11.50
CA THR A 15 28.62 4.69 11.23
C THR A 15 27.42 5.47 10.70
N ILE A 16 27.26 5.50 9.38
CA ILE A 16 26.00 5.89 8.75
C ILE A 16 25.01 4.80 9.13
N ALA A 17 24.25 5.03 10.21
CA ALA A 17 23.06 4.25 10.48
C ALA A 17 22.07 4.56 9.35
N VAL A 18 22.13 3.76 8.29
CA VAL A 18 21.08 3.71 7.28
C VAL A 18 19.89 3.07 7.98
N ASN A 19 19.06 3.90 8.62
CA ASN A 19 17.72 3.50 9.01
C ASN A 19 16.90 3.38 7.72
N ALA A 20 17.11 2.29 6.97
CA ALA A 20 16.18 1.82 5.96
C ALA A 20 14.99 1.13 6.65
N GLN A 21 14.38 1.78 7.64
CA GLN A 21 13.02 1.46 8.01
C GLN A 21 12.16 2.16 6.97
N SER A 22 11.61 1.41 6.02
CA SER A 22 10.66 1.95 5.05
C SER A 22 9.45 2.44 5.85
N GLU A 23 9.38 3.73 6.14
CA GLU A 23 8.25 4.32 6.85
C GLU A 23 6.99 4.07 6.01
N LYS A 24 5.98 3.42 6.63
CA LYS A 24 4.73 3.09 5.92
C LYS A 24 4.14 4.36 5.32
N ILE A 25 3.70 4.29 4.07
CA ILE A 25 3.12 5.44 3.39
C ILE A 25 1.83 5.82 4.13
N SER A 26 1.73 7.06 4.62
CA SER A 26 0.50 7.47 5.28
C SER A 26 -0.59 7.85 4.28
N VAL A 27 -1.76 7.24 4.43
CA VAL A 27 -2.93 7.43 3.56
C VAL A 27 -4.15 7.75 4.39
N GLY A 28 -4.85 8.83 4.05
CA GLY A 28 -6.12 9.20 4.65
C GLY A 28 -7.27 8.72 3.79
N ILE A 29 -8.18 7.92 4.34
CA ILE A 29 -9.35 7.45 3.61
C ILE A 29 -10.53 8.33 3.99
N LEU A 30 -11.09 9.04 3.01
CA LEU A 30 -12.27 9.87 3.19
C LEU A 30 -13.53 8.99 3.17
N PRO A 31 -14.61 9.38 3.88
CA PRO A 31 -15.89 8.71 3.76
C PRO A 31 -16.34 8.67 2.29
N THR A 32 -16.78 7.50 1.85
CA THR A 32 -17.43 7.37 0.54
C THR A 32 -18.78 8.07 0.63
N ASN A 33 -19.07 8.89 -0.37
CA ASN A 33 -20.36 9.55 -0.52
C ASN A 33 -21.14 8.94 -1.69
N GLY A 34 -22.47 8.98 -1.62
CA GLY A 34 -23.32 8.81 -2.80
C GLY A 34 -23.13 9.95 -3.79
N ALA A 35 -23.58 9.79 -5.03
CA ALA A 35 -23.51 10.84 -6.06
C ALA A 35 -24.18 12.17 -5.63
N ASN A 36 -25.15 12.09 -4.71
CA ASN A 36 -25.84 13.23 -4.11
C ASN A 36 -25.18 13.77 -2.81
N GLY A 37 -24.01 13.26 -2.43
CA GLY A 37 -23.30 13.63 -1.21
C GLY A 37 -23.76 12.91 0.07
N GLN A 38 -24.71 11.98 -0.02
CA GLN A 38 -25.23 11.27 1.16
C GLN A 38 -24.30 10.14 1.62
N ILE A 39 -24.21 9.93 2.93
CA ILE A 39 -23.56 8.76 3.52
C ILE A 39 -24.65 7.74 3.83
N THR A 40 -24.56 6.54 3.24
CA THR A 40 -25.47 5.42 3.46
C THR A 40 -24.70 4.22 4.00
N LYS A 41 -25.41 3.15 4.41
CA LYS A 41 -24.74 1.92 4.86
C LYS A 41 -23.85 1.32 3.77
N GLU A 42 -24.28 1.37 2.52
CA GLU A 42 -23.52 0.90 1.37
C GLU A 42 -22.24 1.71 1.16
N THR A 43 -22.31 3.04 1.30
CA THR A 43 -21.11 3.87 1.17
C THR A 43 -20.14 3.65 2.33
N VAL A 44 -20.63 3.37 3.54
CA VAL A 44 -19.79 2.94 4.67
C VAL A 44 -19.10 1.61 4.34
N MET A 45 -19.82 0.62 3.80
CA MET A 45 -19.21 -0.66 3.39
C MET A 45 -18.11 -0.48 2.33
N VAL A 46 -18.29 0.45 1.36
CA VAL A 46 -17.24 0.77 0.38
C VAL A 46 -16.01 1.40 1.05
N THR A 47 -16.22 2.28 2.02
CA THR A 47 -15.12 2.95 2.77
C THR A 47 -14.29 1.92 3.55
N GLU A 48 -14.96 0.97 4.19
CA GLU A 48 -14.30 -0.12 4.93
C GLU A 48 -13.58 -1.09 3.96
N GLU A 49 -14.17 -1.40 2.80
CA GLU A 49 -13.49 -2.24 1.79
C GLU A 49 -12.23 -1.57 1.22
N LEU A 50 -12.29 -0.25 0.95
CA LEU A 50 -11.11 0.53 0.58
C LEU A 50 -10.06 0.47 1.68
N SER A 51 -10.45 0.70 2.93
CA SER A 51 -9.54 0.62 4.08
C SER A 51 -8.87 -0.75 4.16
N ASN A 52 -9.63 -1.82 4.02
CA ASN A 52 -9.13 -3.18 4.02
C ASN A 52 -8.17 -3.44 2.85
N ALA A 53 -8.46 -2.96 1.64
CA ALA A 53 -7.57 -3.13 0.50
C ALA A 53 -6.19 -2.49 0.76
N PHE A 54 -6.14 -1.30 1.35
CA PHE A 54 -4.88 -0.68 1.75
C PHE A 54 -4.22 -1.43 2.92
N LEU A 55 -4.97 -1.84 3.96
CA LEU A 55 -4.43 -2.57 5.13
C LEU A 55 -3.81 -3.90 4.73
N LYS A 56 -4.45 -4.66 3.83
CA LYS A 56 -3.98 -5.98 3.36
C LYS A 56 -2.58 -5.93 2.75
N THR A 57 -2.17 -4.79 2.18
CA THR A 57 -0.82 -4.65 1.64
C THR A 57 0.26 -4.52 2.73
N ASN A 58 -0.12 -4.25 3.98
CA ASN A 58 0.75 -4.00 5.15
C ASN A 58 1.74 -2.83 5.00
N ARG A 59 1.63 -2.03 3.93
CA ARG A 59 2.57 -0.97 3.53
C ARG A 59 2.11 0.45 3.86
N PHE A 60 0.87 0.60 4.31
CA PHE A 60 0.26 1.89 4.57
C PHE A 60 0.00 2.11 6.06
N SER A 61 0.20 3.34 6.51
CA SER A 61 -0.31 3.83 7.78
C SER A 61 -1.63 4.54 7.49
N ILE A 62 -2.75 3.88 7.79
CA ILE A 62 -4.06 4.39 7.40
C ILE A 62 -4.63 5.29 8.48
N VAL A 63 -5.10 6.45 8.06
CA VAL A 63 -5.88 7.37 8.89
C VAL A 63 -7.31 7.37 8.38
N ASP A 64 -8.19 6.69 9.10
CA ASP A 64 -9.62 6.69 8.81
C ASP A 64 -10.22 8.07 9.14
N ARG A 65 -10.54 8.85 8.10
CA ARG A 65 -11.08 10.20 8.28
C ARG A 65 -12.55 10.19 8.70
N SER A 66 -13.26 9.07 8.55
CA SER A 66 -14.64 8.94 9.03
C SER A 66 -14.74 8.93 10.56
N LYS A 67 -13.71 8.41 11.24
CA LYS A 67 -13.65 8.30 12.71
C LYS A 67 -12.90 9.45 13.38
N MET A 68 -12.36 10.40 12.59
CA MET A 68 -11.52 11.49 13.08
C MET A 68 -12.22 12.36 14.13
N GLU A 69 -13.49 12.70 13.93
CA GLU A 69 -14.24 13.53 14.88
C GLU A 69 -14.48 12.81 16.21
N SER A 70 -14.73 11.49 16.19
CA SER A 70 -14.84 10.69 17.41
C SER A 70 -13.50 10.63 18.16
N LEU A 71 -12.39 10.49 17.44
CA LEU A 71 -11.04 10.51 18.04
C LEU A 71 -10.68 11.88 18.63
N LYS A 72 -11.11 12.98 17.99
CA LYS A 72 -10.95 14.33 18.55
C LYS A 72 -11.75 14.48 19.83
N ARG A 73 -13.02 14.07 19.85
CA ARG A 73 -13.87 14.13 21.06
C ARG A 73 -13.26 13.34 22.22
N GLU A 74 -12.77 12.13 21.95
CA GLU A 74 -12.08 11.31 22.96
C GLU A 74 -10.82 12.01 23.49
N ARG A 75 -10.01 12.62 22.61
CA ARG A 75 -8.84 13.40 23.03
C ARG A 75 -9.20 14.61 23.88
N GLU A 76 -10.31 15.30 23.59
CA GLU A 76 -10.79 16.41 24.42
C GLU A 76 -11.32 15.90 25.77
N LEU A 77 -11.99 14.74 25.81
CA LEU A 77 -12.43 14.11 27.05
C LEU A 77 -11.23 13.80 27.97
N GLN A 78 -10.12 13.30 27.42
CA GLN A 78 -8.90 13.05 28.19
C GLN A 78 -8.20 14.32 28.73
N LYS A 79 -8.69 15.53 28.39
CA LYS A 79 -8.22 16.79 29.00
C LYS A 79 -9.03 17.19 30.23
N THR A 80 -10.14 16.53 30.52
CA THR A 80 -10.99 16.88 31.68
C THR A 80 -10.36 16.40 32.98
N GLU A 81 -10.83 16.98 34.09
CA GLU A 81 -10.32 16.71 35.43
C GLU A 81 -10.43 15.23 35.83
N ASP A 82 -11.39 14.51 35.26
CA ASP A 82 -11.64 13.09 35.47
C ASP A 82 -10.47 12.17 35.04
N PHE A 83 -9.56 12.67 34.21
CA PHE A 83 -8.43 11.92 33.66
C PHE A 83 -7.05 12.44 34.13
N LEU A 84 -7.00 13.38 35.08
CA LEU A 84 -5.75 13.97 35.59
C LEU A 84 -4.84 12.99 36.35
N ASP A 85 -5.41 11.92 36.93
CA ASP A 85 -4.67 10.83 37.60
C ASP A 85 -4.26 9.69 36.63
N GLY A 86 -4.61 9.80 35.34
CA GLY A 86 -4.37 8.79 34.31
C GLY A 86 -3.13 9.08 33.45
N SER A 87 -2.61 8.05 32.78
CA SER A 87 -1.57 8.21 31.75
C SER A 87 -2.15 8.91 30.51
N VAL A 88 -1.95 10.21 30.40
CA VAL A 88 -2.40 11.02 29.24
C VAL A 88 -1.64 10.61 27.99
N ILE A 89 -2.34 10.19 26.94
CA ILE A 89 -1.75 9.81 25.66
C ILE A 89 -1.15 11.07 24.99
N SER A 90 0.08 10.95 24.47
CA SER A 90 0.76 12.05 23.76
C SER A 90 -0.11 12.63 22.63
N GLN A 91 -0.51 13.89 22.78
CA GLN A 91 -1.47 14.57 21.90
C GLN A 91 -0.85 15.05 20.57
N SER A 92 0.48 15.12 20.48
CA SER A 92 1.19 15.81 19.39
C SER A 92 1.55 14.94 18.18
N LYS A 93 1.22 13.64 18.19
CA LYS A 93 1.56 12.71 17.10
C LYS A 93 0.34 12.42 16.21
N SER A 94 -0.33 13.46 15.71
CA SER A 94 -1.34 13.27 14.67
C SER A 94 -0.65 12.85 13.39
N ILE A 95 -0.92 11.63 12.93
CA ILE A 95 -0.39 11.13 11.66
C ILE A 95 -1.03 11.94 10.53
N GLY A 96 -0.22 12.78 9.87
CA GLY A 96 -0.59 13.45 8.63
C GLY A 96 -0.62 12.45 7.48
N ALA A 97 -1.59 12.57 6.58
CA ALA A 97 -1.67 11.70 5.41
C ALA A 97 -0.89 12.33 4.25
N LYS A 98 -0.05 11.54 3.57
CA LYS A 98 0.62 11.96 2.33
C LYS A 98 -0.36 11.97 1.16
N TYR A 99 -1.25 10.98 1.12
CA TYR A 99 -2.29 10.88 0.10
C TYR A 99 -3.67 10.81 0.73
N LEU A 100 -4.66 11.38 0.05
CA LEU A 100 -6.07 11.19 0.36
C LEU A 100 -6.72 10.29 -0.68
N ILE A 101 -7.49 9.32 -0.21
CA ILE A 101 -8.34 8.47 -1.04
C ILE A 101 -9.76 8.97 -0.91
N SER A 102 -10.30 9.45 -2.02
CA SER A 102 -11.69 9.89 -2.14
C SER A 102 -12.46 8.89 -2.99
N SER A 103 -13.67 8.56 -2.58
CA SER A 103 -14.54 7.64 -3.31
C SER A 103 -15.97 8.15 -3.38
N VAL A 104 -16.62 7.87 -4.52
CA VAL A 104 -18.04 8.16 -4.75
C VAL A 104 -18.74 6.90 -5.26
N LEU A 105 -19.85 6.55 -4.61
CA LEU A 105 -20.78 5.52 -5.07
C LEU A 105 -21.87 6.16 -5.92
N SER A 106 -22.03 5.69 -7.15
CA SER A 106 -22.96 6.22 -8.14
C SER A 106 -23.63 5.10 -8.92
N ASP A 107 -24.64 5.45 -9.73
CA ASP A 107 -25.40 4.51 -10.57
C ASP A 107 -25.90 3.27 -9.80
N TYR A 108 -26.31 3.48 -8.55
CA TYR A 108 -26.69 2.43 -7.63
C TYR A 108 -28.09 1.91 -7.92
N VAL A 109 -28.17 0.63 -8.30
CA VAL A 109 -29.41 -0.11 -8.50
C VAL A 109 -29.31 -1.43 -7.76
N ASN A 110 -30.19 -1.65 -6.79
CA ASN A 110 -30.24 -2.88 -6.01
C ASN A 110 -31.68 -3.36 -5.83
N THR A 111 -31.99 -4.50 -6.43
CA THR A 111 -33.32 -5.15 -6.33
C THR A 111 -33.29 -6.39 -5.44
N GLY A 112 -32.21 -6.63 -4.69
CA GLY A 112 -31.97 -7.87 -3.94
C GLY A 112 -31.40 -9.01 -4.81
N ASP A 113 -31.95 -9.20 -6.02
CA ASP A 113 -31.46 -10.22 -6.96
C ASP A 113 -30.36 -9.69 -7.91
N LYS A 114 -30.41 -8.40 -8.22
CA LYS A 114 -29.43 -7.69 -9.05
C LYS A 114 -28.92 -6.49 -8.29
N CYS A 115 -27.60 -6.38 -8.21
CA CYS A 115 -26.92 -5.24 -7.64
C CYS A 115 -25.91 -4.72 -8.66
N GLN A 116 -26.06 -3.47 -9.06
CA GLN A 116 -25.16 -2.76 -9.95
C GLN A 116 -24.86 -1.38 -9.36
N PHE A 117 -23.63 -0.93 -9.51
CA PHE A 117 -23.18 0.38 -9.07
C PHE A 117 -21.83 0.69 -9.70
N LEU A 118 -21.44 1.96 -9.63
CA LEU A 118 -20.14 2.45 -10.03
C LEU A 118 -19.45 3.06 -8.80
N ILE A 119 -18.22 2.62 -8.53
CA ILE A 119 -17.33 3.25 -7.55
C ILE A 119 -16.28 4.06 -8.30
N SER A 120 -16.32 5.38 -8.15
CA SER A 120 -15.24 6.26 -8.61
C SER A 120 -14.24 6.43 -7.48
N ILE A 121 -12.98 6.02 -7.67
CA ILE A 121 -11.90 6.17 -6.69
C ILE A 121 -10.89 7.20 -7.21
N LYS A 122 -10.44 8.10 -6.33
CA LYS A 122 -9.40 9.09 -6.61
C LYS A 122 -8.32 9.03 -5.54
N ALA A 123 -7.06 9.04 -5.97
CA ALA A 123 -5.92 9.29 -5.09
C ALA A 123 -5.43 10.72 -5.31
N ILE A 124 -5.29 11.47 -4.23
CA ILE A 124 -4.92 12.89 -4.24
C ILE A 124 -3.64 13.05 -3.44
N ASP A 125 -2.64 13.68 -4.04
CA ASP A 125 -1.43 14.11 -3.32
C ASP A 125 -1.77 15.33 -2.45
N VAL A 126 -1.51 15.25 -1.14
CA VAL A 126 -1.88 16.31 -0.20
C VAL A 126 -0.98 17.55 -0.32
N GLU A 127 0.26 17.37 -0.76
CA GLU A 127 1.22 18.46 -0.92
C GLU A 127 0.86 19.32 -2.13
N THR A 128 0.51 18.69 -3.26
CA THR A 128 0.21 19.41 -4.51
C THR A 128 -1.28 19.63 -4.77
N GLY A 129 -2.14 18.85 -4.13
CA GLY A 129 -3.57 18.80 -4.43
C GLY A 129 -3.91 18.07 -5.74
N GLU A 130 -2.93 17.48 -6.42
CA GLU A 130 -3.12 16.82 -7.71
C GLU A 130 -3.81 15.45 -7.56
N ILE A 131 -4.73 15.14 -8.47
CA ILE A 131 -5.30 13.80 -8.60
C ILE A 131 -4.28 12.93 -9.34
N ILE A 132 -3.50 12.16 -8.60
CA ILE A 132 -2.45 11.28 -9.15
C ILE A 132 -3.01 9.99 -9.76
N ALA A 133 -4.23 9.60 -9.37
CA ALA A 133 -4.93 8.47 -9.97
C ALA A 133 -6.45 8.64 -9.85
N SER A 134 -7.18 8.17 -10.86
CA SER A 134 -8.64 8.11 -10.86
C SER A 134 -9.12 6.90 -11.65
N GLU A 135 -9.97 6.06 -11.05
CA GLU A 135 -10.52 4.89 -11.72
C GLU A 135 -12.00 4.71 -11.38
N ASN A 136 -12.77 4.28 -12.38
CA ASN A 136 -14.19 3.93 -12.23
C ASN A 136 -14.31 2.41 -12.26
N LEU A 137 -14.75 1.84 -11.15
CA LEU A 137 -14.92 0.41 -10.98
C LEU A 137 -16.39 0.06 -11.06
N THR A 138 -16.71 -0.89 -11.92
CA THR A 138 -18.05 -1.50 -12.02
C THR A 138 -17.93 -3.00 -11.73
N PRO A 139 -18.92 -3.62 -11.06
CA PRO A 139 -18.96 -5.05 -10.88
C PRO A 139 -18.88 -5.75 -12.24
N LYS A 140 -17.82 -6.53 -12.48
CA LYS A 140 -17.78 -7.41 -13.66
C LYS A 140 -18.95 -8.40 -13.52
N SER A 141 -19.83 -8.47 -14.52
CA SER A 141 -20.94 -9.41 -14.55
C SER A 141 -20.39 -10.84 -14.61
N GLY A 142 -20.17 -11.45 -13.44
CA GLY A 142 -19.52 -12.74 -13.27
C GLY A 142 -20.54 -13.83 -13.00
N GLY A 143 -20.61 -14.79 -13.92
CA GLY A 143 -21.52 -15.92 -13.96
C GLY A 143 -21.54 -16.82 -12.73
N PHE A 144 -22.52 -17.71 -12.76
CA PHE A 144 -23.11 -18.55 -11.71
C PHE A 144 -22.16 -19.47 -10.91
N GLY A 145 -20.86 -19.53 -11.25
CA GLY A 145 -19.93 -20.56 -10.75
C GLY A 145 -19.36 -20.38 -9.33
N ASN A 146 -19.26 -19.15 -8.82
CA ASN A 146 -18.62 -18.90 -7.50
C ASN A 146 -19.59 -18.83 -6.31
N THR A 147 -20.90 -19.04 -6.53
CA THR A 147 -21.90 -19.06 -5.44
C THR A 147 -21.70 -20.27 -4.51
N LEU A 148 -21.01 -21.32 -4.94
CA LEU A 148 -20.75 -22.52 -4.13
C LEU A 148 -19.63 -22.34 -3.08
N LEU A 149 -18.75 -21.34 -3.23
CA LEU A 149 -17.74 -21.01 -2.21
C LEU A 149 -18.25 -19.96 -1.20
N SER A 150 -19.29 -19.19 -1.53
CA SER A 150 -19.99 -18.31 -0.58
C SER A 150 -20.76 -19.08 0.50
N GLY A 151 -21.04 -20.36 0.31
CA GLY A 151 -21.71 -21.19 1.33
C GLY A 151 -20.92 -21.34 2.63
N VAL A 152 -19.59 -21.26 2.57
CA VAL A 152 -18.71 -21.36 3.75
C VAL A 152 -18.48 -20.00 4.42
N VAL A 153 -18.52 -18.89 3.66
CA VAL A 153 -18.36 -17.54 4.21
C VAL A 153 -19.64 -17.04 4.91
N ASN A 154 -20.80 -17.56 4.52
CA ASN A 154 -22.08 -17.23 5.17
C ASN A 154 -22.19 -17.76 6.62
N ALA A 155 -21.46 -18.81 6.99
CA ALA A 155 -21.50 -19.36 8.35
C ALA A 155 -20.74 -18.49 9.37
N ALA A 156 -19.87 -17.56 8.92
CA ALA A 156 -19.14 -16.64 9.79
C ALA A 156 -19.82 -15.26 9.92
N LEU A 157 -20.94 -15.04 9.22
CA LEU A 157 -21.69 -13.78 9.20
C LEU A 157 -23.05 -13.91 9.92
N GLU A 158 -23.17 -14.85 10.86
CA GLU A 158 -24.40 -15.06 11.66
C GLU A 158 -24.34 -14.47 13.06
N THR A 159 -23.29 -13.71 13.40
CA THR A 159 -23.21 -13.03 14.69
C THR A 159 -23.21 -11.52 14.52
N GLU A 160 -24.33 -10.93 14.95
CA GLU A 160 -24.65 -9.51 15.17
C GLU A 160 -25.17 -8.69 13.96
N GLY A 161 -26.51 -8.62 13.88
CA GLY A 161 -27.25 -7.65 13.06
C GLY A 161 -27.60 -8.13 11.66
N SER A 162 -28.79 -8.74 11.51
CA SER A 162 -29.28 -9.32 10.24
C SER A 162 -29.31 -8.29 9.10
N LEU A 163 -28.33 -8.34 8.20
CA LEU A 163 -28.34 -7.58 6.95
C LEU A 163 -29.60 -7.93 6.13
N THR A 164 -30.26 -6.91 5.59
CA THR A 164 -31.34 -7.05 4.61
C THR A 164 -30.87 -7.81 3.37
N SER A 165 -31.81 -8.37 2.59
CA SER A 165 -31.46 -9.08 1.35
C SER A 165 -30.70 -8.16 0.37
N GLN A 166 -31.04 -6.87 0.34
CA GLN A 166 -30.37 -5.84 -0.45
C GLN A 166 -28.94 -5.58 0.05
N GLU A 167 -28.73 -5.41 1.36
CA GLU A 167 -27.39 -5.22 1.94
C GLU A 167 -26.50 -6.45 1.69
N LYS A 168 -27.05 -7.67 1.79
CA LYS A 168 -26.35 -8.91 1.44
C LYS A 168 -25.96 -8.96 -0.04
N ALA A 169 -26.88 -8.57 -0.92
CA ALA A 169 -26.62 -8.51 -2.37
C ALA A 169 -25.53 -7.48 -2.70
N PHE A 170 -25.55 -6.32 -2.04
CA PHE A 170 -24.53 -5.29 -2.16
C PHE A 170 -23.18 -5.80 -1.69
N LYS A 171 -23.10 -6.33 -0.47
CA LYS A 171 -21.84 -6.84 0.11
C LYS A 171 -21.23 -7.94 -0.75
N LYS A 172 -22.03 -8.92 -1.18
CA LYS A 172 -21.58 -9.99 -2.11
C LYS A 172 -21.04 -9.43 -3.43
N THR A 173 -21.63 -8.34 -3.92
CA THR A 173 -21.19 -7.70 -5.17
C THR A 173 -19.91 -6.88 -4.95
N LEU A 174 -19.81 -6.18 -3.82
CA LEU A 174 -18.62 -5.45 -3.41
C LEU A 174 -17.42 -6.39 -3.19
N ASP A 175 -17.63 -7.55 -2.57
CA ASP A 175 -16.58 -8.55 -2.35
C ASP A 175 -16.01 -9.10 -3.67
N LYS A 176 -16.84 -9.15 -4.73
CA LYS A 176 -16.38 -9.50 -6.09
C LYS A 176 -15.53 -8.39 -6.73
N MET A 177 -15.67 -7.15 -6.26
CA MET A 177 -14.89 -6.00 -6.72
C MET A 177 -13.60 -5.80 -5.91
N SER A 178 -13.45 -6.43 -4.74
CA SER A 178 -12.22 -6.36 -3.93
C SER A 178 -10.94 -6.56 -4.76
N PRO A 179 -10.83 -7.53 -5.70
CA PRO A 179 -9.63 -7.67 -6.52
C PRO A 179 -9.34 -6.44 -7.40
N GLN A 180 -10.37 -5.75 -7.91
CA GLN A 180 -10.20 -4.54 -8.72
C GLN A 180 -9.75 -3.36 -7.85
N ILE A 181 -10.26 -3.27 -6.62
CA ILE A 181 -9.83 -2.25 -5.64
C ILE A 181 -8.38 -2.51 -5.22
N GLU A 182 -8.01 -3.76 -4.95
CA GLU A 182 -6.63 -4.14 -4.63
C GLU A 182 -5.68 -3.86 -5.80
N GLU A 183 -6.11 -4.13 -7.04
CA GLU A 183 -5.36 -3.78 -8.26
C GLU A 183 -5.12 -2.28 -8.38
N PHE A 184 -6.14 -1.44 -8.11
CA PHE A 184 -5.99 0.01 -8.04
C PHE A 184 -4.89 0.43 -7.05
N VAL A 185 -4.86 -0.16 -5.85
CA VAL A 185 -3.83 0.17 -4.84
C VAL A 185 -2.44 -0.24 -5.34
N LEU A 186 -2.28 -1.44 -5.86
CA LEU A 186 -0.98 -1.96 -6.32
C LEU A 186 -0.43 -1.19 -7.52
N LYS A 187 -1.30 -0.78 -8.43
CA LYS A 187 -0.94 -0.05 -9.64
C LYS A 187 -0.53 1.39 -9.33
N ASN A 188 -1.30 2.08 -8.49
CA ASN A 188 -1.12 3.51 -8.25
C ASN A 188 -0.15 3.81 -7.09
N PHE A 189 0.12 2.82 -6.24
CA PHE A 189 1.13 2.87 -5.20
C PHE A 189 2.11 1.70 -5.36
N PRO A 190 2.90 1.70 -6.46
CA PRO A 190 3.89 0.66 -6.68
C PRO A 190 4.95 0.73 -5.58
N VAL A 191 5.35 -0.42 -5.06
CA VAL A 191 6.44 -0.48 -4.10
C VAL A 191 7.73 -0.76 -4.83
N GLU A 192 8.71 0.07 -4.52
CA GLU A 192 10.06 -0.03 -5.03
C GLU A 192 10.97 -0.59 -3.94
N PHE A 193 11.67 -1.66 -4.27
CA PHE A 193 12.72 -2.26 -3.47
C PHE A 193 14.08 -1.99 -4.12
N ALA A 194 15.14 -2.12 -3.33
CA ALA A 194 16.51 -2.11 -3.79
C ALA A 194 17.09 -3.53 -3.80
N ILE A 195 18.03 -3.77 -4.71
CA ILE A 195 18.95 -4.90 -4.58
C ILE A 195 19.99 -4.48 -3.54
N VAL A 196 20.08 -5.22 -2.44
CA VAL A 196 20.96 -4.91 -1.32
C VAL A 196 22.36 -5.44 -1.60
N GLU A 197 22.45 -6.73 -1.96
CA GLU A 197 23.71 -7.40 -2.27
C GLU A 197 23.47 -8.67 -3.09
N GLU A 198 24.53 -9.12 -3.76
CA GLU A 198 24.60 -10.46 -4.33
C GLU A 198 25.10 -11.44 -3.27
N GLN A 199 24.35 -12.52 -3.08
CA GLN A 199 24.67 -13.61 -2.18
C GLN A 199 25.28 -14.79 -2.96
N ASP A 200 25.83 -15.75 -2.21
CA ASP A 200 26.38 -16.99 -2.76
C ASP A 200 25.41 -17.67 -3.74
N LYS A 201 25.99 -18.22 -4.83
CA LYS A 201 25.28 -18.98 -5.87
C LYS A 201 24.32 -18.12 -6.73
N GLY A 202 24.61 -16.84 -6.91
CA GLY A 202 23.87 -15.95 -7.83
C GLY A 202 22.46 -15.62 -7.34
N LYS A 203 22.28 -15.58 -6.02
CA LYS A 203 21.04 -15.11 -5.38
C LYS A 203 21.19 -13.64 -5.03
N LEU A 204 20.07 -12.94 -4.94
CA LEU A 204 20.05 -11.51 -4.61
C LEU A 204 19.24 -11.28 -3.35
N LEU A 205 19.81 -10.50 -2.43
CA LEU A 205 19.07 -9.97 -1.30
C LEU A 205 18.33 -8.70 -1.75
N VAL A 206 17.03 -8.64 -1.54
CA VAL A 206 16.17 -7.51 -1.94
C VAL A 206 15.53 -6.91 -0.69
N SER A 207 15.47 -5.57 -0.62
CA SER A 207 14.90 -4.81 0.49
C SER A 207 13.35 -4.82 0.55
N GLY A 208 12.74 -5.97 0.24
CA GLY A 208 11.31 -6.19 0.33
C GLY A 208 11.01 -7.49 1.08
N GLY A 209 10.47 -7.38 2.29
CA GLY A 209 10.09 -8.52 3.13
C GLY A 209 8.58 -8.63 3.34
N SER A 210 8.19 -9.36 4.38
CA SER A 210 6.77 -9.62 4.67
C SER A 210 5.96 -8.34 4.97
N SER A 211 6.58 -7.29 5.51
CA SER A 211 5.92 -6.00 5.76
C SER A 211 5.51 -5.29 4.48
N SER A 212 6.20 -5.60 3.38
CA SER A 212 5.96 -5.02 2.06
C SER A 212 5.05 -5.87 1.17
N GLY A 213 4.43 -6.90 1.74
CA GLY A 213 3.56 -7.84 1.03
C GLY A 213 4.30 -8.86 0.16
N VAL A 214 5.63 -8.96 0.28
CA VAL A 214 6.42 -9.95 -0.46
C VAL A 214 6.16 -11.34 0.09
N LYS A 215 5.87 -12.29 -0.80
CA LYS A 215 5.61 -13.70 -0.50
C LYS A 215 6.52 -14.59 -1.35
N LYS A 216 6.87 -15.76 -0.82
CA LYS A 216 7.57 -16.80 -1.57
C LYS A 216 6.83 -17.11 -2.87
N GLY A 217 7.57 -17.18 -3.97
CA GLY A 217 7.04 -17.43 -5.31
C GLY A 217 6.61 -16.18 -6.08
N ASN A 218 6.54 -15.00 -5.46
CA ASN A 218 6.29 -13.76 -6.20
C ASN A 218 7.37 -13.53 -7.27
N ILE A 219 6.94 -12.97 -8.40
CA ILE A 219 7.84 -12.53 -9.46
C ILE A 219 8.03 -11.02 -9.33
N LEU A 220 9.29 -10.62 -9.23
CA LEU A 220 9.69 -9.22 -9.18
C LEU A 220 10.34 -8.82 -10.51
N LYS A 221 10.19 -7.56 -10.88
CA LYS A 221 10.77 -6.96 -12.07
C LYS A 221 11.85 -5.97 -11.65
N VAL A 222 13.03 -6.08 -12.24
CA VAL A 222 14.13 -5.13 -12.10
C VAL A 222 14.13 -4.20 -13.31
N TYR A 223 14.24 -2.91 -13.06
CA TYR A 223 14.40 -1.90 -14.10
C TYR A 223 15.42 -0.86 -13.69
N GLU A 224 16.07 -0.27 -14.68
CA GLU A 224 16.94 0.89 -14.55
C GLU A 224 16.09 2.16 -14.66
N GLU A 225 16.19 3.06 -13.68
CA GLU A 225 15.54 4.38 -13.71
C GLU A 225 16.54 5.46 -14.13
N THR A 226 16.25 6.11 -15.25
CA THR A 226 17.06 7.23 -15.78
C THR A 226 16.19 8.47 -15.97
N MET A 227 16.76 9.65 -15.70
CA MET A 227 16.10 10.93 -16.01
C MET A 227 16.44 11.32 -17.45
N ILE A 228 15.43 11.64 -18.24
CA ILE A 228 15.58 12.14 -19.62
C ILE A 228 14.91 13.49 -19.72
N ASN A 229 15.64 14.48 -20.22
CA ASN A 229 15.06 15.76 -20.56
C ASN A 229 14.33 15.64 -21.91
N VAL A 230 13.02 15.89 -21.90
CA VAL A 230 12.20 15.97 -23.11
C VAL A 230 11.52 17.33 -23.11
N ASN A 231 11.88 18.20 -24.06
CA ASN A 231 11.32 19.54 -24.21
C ASN A 231 11.42 20.40 -22.93
N GLY A 232 12.54 20.32 -22.21
CA GLY A 232 12.76 21.09 -20.98
C GLY A 232 12.12 20.48 -19.73
N LYS A 233 11.39 19.36 -19.86
CA LYS A 233 10.82 18.62 -18.73
C LYS A 233 11.66 17.38 -18.46
N GLU A 234 12.12 17.22 -17.22
CA GLU A 234 12.77 15.98 -16.79
C GLU A 234 11.72 14.88 -16.57
N LEU A 235 11.85 13.78 -17.31
CA LEU A 235 10.96 12.63 -17.26
C LEU A 235 11.72 11.38 -16.81
N LYS A 236 11.10 10.61 -15.91
CA LYS A 236 11.62 9.30 -15.50
C LYS A 236 11.36 8.27 -16.60
N ARG A 237 12.42 7.66 -17.14
CA ARG A 237 12.35 6.50 -18.02
C ARG A 237 12.74 5.24 -17.25
N LYS A 238 11.86 4.25 -17.28
CA LYS A 238 12.09 2.90 -16.75
C LYS A 238 12.49 1.96 -17.88
N LYS A 239 13.66 1.32 -17.79
CA LYS A 239 14.14 0.34 -18.76
C LYS A 239 14.25 -1.03 -18.11
N ASP A 240 13.58 -2.02 -18.66
CA ASP A 240 13.56 -3.37 -18.12
C ASP A 240 14.95 -4.03 -18.15
N VAL A 241 15.31 -4.71 -17.06
CA VAL A 241 16.63 -5.34 -16.88
C VAL A 241 16.51 -6.84 -16.65
N ALA A 242 15.68 -7.26 -15.68
CA ALA A 242 15.60 -8.66 -15.26
C ALA A 242 14.28 -9.00 -14.56
N GLU A 243 14.01 -10.29 -14.43
CA GLU A 243 12.97 -10.83 -13.53
C GLU A 243 13.61 -11.65 -12.43
N LEU A 244 13.12 -11.45 -11.20
CA LEU A 244 13.53 -12.21 -10.03
C LEU A 244 12.36 -13.05 -9.52
N LYS A 245 12.66 -14.19 -8.91
CA LYS A 245 11.68 -15.01 -8.20
C LYS A 245 12.04 -15.05 -6.73
N VAL A 246 11.08 -14.74 -5.86
CA VAL A 246 11.28 -14.80 -4.41
C VAL A 246 11.37 -16.26 -3.97
N GLU A 247 12.53 -16.67 -3.47
CA GLU A 247 12.78 -18.03 -2.97
C GLU A 247 12.44 -18.16 -1.49
N LYS A 248 12.77 -17.11 -0.73
CA LYS A 248 12.56 -17.04 0.71
C LYS A 248 12.31 -15.60 1.13
N VAL A 249 11.35 -15.39 2.00
CA VAL A 249 11.19 -14.14 2.75
C VAL A 249 11.99 -14.32 4.04
N GLU A 250 13.02 -13.51 4.25
CA GLU A 250 13.93 -13.65 5.40
C GLU A 250 13.27 -13.08 6.66
N ASP A 251 12.70 -11.87 6.55
CA ASP A 251 12.03 -11.16 7.64
C ASP A 251 11.03 -10.11 7.10
N GLU A 252 10.71 -9.13 7.94
CA GLU A 252 9.82 -8.01 7.59
C GLU A 252 10.36 -7.13 6.47
N ASN A 253 11.67 -7.02 6.31
CA ASN A 253 12.34 -6.06 5.44
C ASN A 253 13.03 -6.71 4.24
N PHE A 254 13.44 -7.98 4.33
CA PHE A 254 14.30 -8.61 3.34
C PHE A 254 13.74 -9.92 2.79
N SER A 255 14.04 -10.17 1.51
CA SER A 255 13.80 -11.44 0.83
C SER A 255 14.97 -11.85 -0.05
N THR A 256 15.21 -13.15 -0.11
CA THR A 256 16.20 -13.77 -0.98
C THR A 256 15.53 -14.19 -2.29
N CYS A 257 16.07 -13.72 -3.40
CA CYS A 257 15.54 -13.93 -4.74
C CYS A 257 16.53 -14.65 -5.65
N SER A 258 16.02 -15.49 -6.55
CA SER A 258 16.76 -16.06 -7.67
C SER A 258 16.51 -15.26 -8.95
N ILE A 259 17.50 -15.21 -9.85
CA ILE A 259 17.34 -14.56 -11.15
C ILE A 259 16.60 -15.52 -12.09
N LYS A 260 15.43 -15.12 -12.57
CA LYS A 260 14.61 -15.89 -13.52
C LYS A 260 14.97 -15.59 -14.97
N SER A 261 15.28 -14.33 -15.28
CA SER A 261 15.71 -13.88 -16.60
C SER A 261 16.55 -12.60 -16.50
N GLY A 262 17.37 -12.34 -17.51
CA GLY A 262 18.17 -11.11 -17.59
C GLY A 262 19.51 -11.13 -16.84
N ASP A 263 20.01 -12.30 -16.42
CA ASP A 263 21.23 -12.45 -15.60
C ASP A 263 22.44 -11.64 -16.11
N LYS A 264 22.78 -11.75 -17.41
CA LYS A 264 23.91 -11.02 -18.00
C LYS A 264 23.74 -9.50 -17.88
N LEU A 265 22.58 -8.98 -18.28
CA LEU A 265 22.31 -7.54 -18.27
C LEU A 265 22.22 -7.01 -16.83
N LEU A 266 21.64 -7.79 -15.91
CA LEU A 266 21.56 -7.43 -14.51
C LEU A 266 22.96 -7.30 -13.87
N LYS A 267 23.83 -8.30 -14.09
CA LYS A 267 25.21 -8.27 -13.58
C LYS A 267 26.01 -7.09 -14.14
N GLU A 268 25.86 -6.78 -15.43
CA GLU A 268 26.45 -5.58 -16.05
C GLU A 268 25.94 -4.29 -15.39
N LYS A 269 24.64 -4.20 -15.11
CA LYS A 269 24.05 -3.02 -14.47
C LYS A 269 24.42 -2.88 -13.00
N ILE A 270 24.59 -3.98 -12.28
CA ILE A 270 25.11 -3.99 -10.91
C ILE A 270 26.58 -3.54 -10.90
N SER A 271 27.42 -4.07 -11.80
CA SER A 271 28.86 -3.71 -11.83
C SER A 271 29.12 -2.27 -12.24
N THR A 272 28.22 -1.68 -13.02
CA THR A 272 28.25 -0.25 -13.40
C THR A 272 27.57 0.67 -12.38
N ASN A 273 27.09 0.12 -11.25
CA ASN A 273 26.35 0.84 -10.22
C ASN A 273 25.17 1.66 -10.78
N ALA A 274 24.44 1.07 -11.74
CA ALA A 274 23.27 1.69 -12.32
C ALA A 274 22.15 1.86 -11.27
N ASN A 275 21.31 2.88 -11.44
CA ASN A 275 20.16 3.12 -10.56
C ASN A 275 19.05 2.07 -10.82
N LEU A 276 19.20 0.91 -10.18
CA LEU A 276 18.29 -0.21 -10.29
C LEU A 276 17.20 -0.13 -9.22
N LYS A 277 15.97 -0.36 -9.66
CA LYS A 277 14.78 -0.49 -8.81
C LYS A 277 14.13 -1.84 -9.07
N VAL A 278 13.56 -2.42 -8.02
CA VAL A 278 12.82 -3.67 -8.07
C VAL A 278 11.37 -3.41 -7.70
N THR A 279 10.41 -4.00 -8.40
CA THR A 279 8.97 -3.88 -8.08
C THR A 279 8.29 -5.22 -8.28
N PHE A 280 7.08 -5.41 -7.77
CA PHE A 280 6.24 -6.52 -8.20
C PHE A 280 6.01 -6.48 -9.70
N LYS A 281 6.09 -7.64 -10.36
CA LYS A 281 5.65 -7.77 -11.75
C LYS A 281 4.13 -7.72 -11.76
N GLN A 282 3.58 -6.67 -12.39
CA GLN A 282 2.15 -6.52 -12.67
C GLN A 282 1.70 -7.54 -13.72
#